data_AF-A0A9X3HX54-F1
#
_entry.id   AF-A0A9X3HX54-F1
#
_cell.length_a   1.000
_cell.length_b   1.000
_cell.length_c   1.000
_cell.angle_alpha   90.00
_cell.angle_beta   90.00
_cell.angle_gamma   90.00
#
_symmetry.space_group_name_H-M   'P 1'
#
loop_
_entity.id
_entity.type
_entity.pdbx_description
1 polymer ?
#
loop_
_entity_poly.entity_id
_entity_poly.type
_entity_poly.pdbx_seq_one_letter_code
_entity_poly.pdbx_strand_id
1 'polypeptide(L)'
;MKIENFPFPLASVALLAIVMLFSPVSHALSSPEASVVIGQTEQYARVVARGKLLSLTKWKVEVDFGQEVEIGIRNKDLLRDEAGNTVAFNSPIDAVNFLNSKGWVLVSASSSSDHFSAILKRTVQ
;
A
#
# COMPACT_ATOMS: atom_id res chain seq x y z
N MET A 1 -65.79 -23.30 8.35
CA MET A 1 -65.26 -22.11 9.06
C MET A 1 -63.94 -21.75 8.38
N LYS A 2 -63.84 -20.55 7.80
CA LYS A 2 -62.73 -20.09 6.95
C LYS A 2 -61.45 -19.93 7.76
N ILE A 3 -60.32 -20.38 7.20
CA ILE A 3 -58.97 -20.04 7.69
C ILE A 3 -58.55 -18.79 6.92
N GLU A 4 -58.26 -17.70 7.63
CA GLU A 4 -57.84 -16.42 7.05
C GLU A 4 -56.38 -16.50 6.58
N ASN A 5 -56.15 -16.04 5.34
CA ASN A 5 -54.84 -15.86 4.74
C ASN A 5 -54.19 -14.60 5.32
N PHE A 6 -53.06 -14.76 6.00
CA PHE A 6 -52.10 -13.67 6.19
C PHE A 6 -51.29 -13.47 4.90
N PRO A 7 -51.20 -12.25 4.34
CA PRO A 7 -50.40 -11.98 3.16
C PRO A 7 -48.94 -11.78 3.58
N PHE A 8 -48.03 -11.92 2.62
CA PHE A 8 -46.58 -11.74 2.69
C PHE A 8 -45.79 -13.06 2.79
N PRO A 9 -45.15 -13.49 1.69
CA PRO A 9 -44.32 -14.69 1.70
C PRO A 9 -43.11 -14.45 2.61
N LEU A 10 -42.85 -15.41 3.52
CA LEU A 10 -41.67 -15.46 4.40
C LEU A 10 -40.34 -15.19 3.67
N ALA A 11 -40.29 -15.43 2.35
CA ALA A 11 -39.15 -15.19 1.49
C ALA A 11 -38.72 -13.71 1.41
N SER A 12 -39.63 -12.75 1.57
CA SER A 12 -39.30 -11.31 1.43
C SER A 12 -38.57 -10.74 2.65
N VAL A 13 -38.77 -11.30 3.86
CA VAL A 13 -38.07 -10.86 5.08
C VAL A 13 -36.65 -11.42 5.14
N ALA A 14 -36.45 -12.64 4.61
CA ALA A 14 -35.12 -13.26 4.54
C ALA A 14 -34.16 -12.53 3.60
N LEU A 15 -34.67 -11.93 2.52
CA LEU A 15 -33.84 -11.23 1.53
C LEU A 15 -33.25 -9.91 2.05
N LEU A 16 -33.94 -9.21 2.95
CA LEU A 16 -33.46 -7.96 3.54
C LEU A 16 -32.38 -8.17 4.62
N ALA A 17 -32.37 -9.33 5.28
CA ALA A 17 -31.38 -9.65 6.31
C ALA A 17 -30.00 -10.05 5.73
N ILE A 18 -29.96 -10.55 4.48
CA ILE A 18 -28.71 -11.00 3.84
C ILE A 18 -27.87 -9.82 3.30
N VAL A 19 -28.51 -8.69 2.99
CA VAL A 19 -27.83 -7.50 2.45
C VAL A 19 -27.00 -6.74 3.51
N MET A 20 -27.30 -6.91 4.80
CA MET A 20 -26.55 -6.23 5.87
C MET A 20 -25.26 -6.96 6.29
N LEU A 21 -25.00 -8.18 5.81
CA LEU A 21 -23.81 -8.96 6.18
C LEU A 21 -22.61 -8.76 5.25
N PHE A 22 -22.75 -7.94 4.21
CA PHE A 22 -21.68 -7.59 3.26
C PHE A 22 -21.32 -6.11 3.32
N SER A 23 -21.19 -5.53 4.52
CA SER A 23 -20.42 -4.29 4.63
C SER A 23 -18.93 -4.65 4.48
N PRO A 24 -18.21 -4.20 3.43
CA PRO A 24 -16.76 -4.26 3.46
C PRO A 24 -16.33 -3.27 4.54
N VAL A 25 -15.92 -3.81 5.70
CA VAL A 25 -15.11 -3.04 6.62
C VAL A 25 -13.78 -2.85 5.90
N SER A 26 -13.64 -1.69 5.24
CA SER A 26 -12.37 -1.21 4.73
C SER A 26 -11.46 -0.94 5.92
N HIS A 27 -10.80 -1.99 6.41
CA HIS A 27 -9.59 -1.80 7.20
C HIS A 27 -8.53 -1.31 6.23
N ALA A 28 -8.35 0.00 6.14
CA ALA A 28 -7.14 0.58 5.59
C ALA A 28 -5.98 0.11 6.48
N LEU A 29 -5.36 -1.00 6.10
CA LEU A 29 -4.06 -1.39 6.62
C LEU A 29 -3.08 -0.35 6.08
N SER A 30 -2.87 0.70 6.86
CA SER A 30 -1.78 1.65 6.61
C SER A 30 -0.52 0.85 6.29
N SER A 31 0.12 1.20 5.17
CA SER A 31 1.43 0.65 4.81
C SER A 31 2.33 0.67 6.06
N PRO A 32 3.07 -0.42 6.35
CA PRO A 32 3.82 -0.51 7.59
C PRO A 32 4.94 0.54 7.55
N GLU A 33 4.64 1.69 8.14
CA GLU A 33 5.62 2.72 8.39
C GLU A 33 6.60 2.20 9.46
N ALA A 34 7.90 2.38 9.25
CA ALA A 34 8.95 1.98 10.20
C ALA A 34 8.56 2.36 11.64
N SER A 35 8.54 1.38 12.55
CA SER A 35 8.32 1.63 13.98
C SER A 35 9.45 2.54 14.47
N VAL A 36 9.09 3.76 14.86
CA VAL A 36 10.01 4.78 15.34
C VAL A 36 10.67 4.31 16.65
N VAL A 37 11.99 4.24 16.67
CA VAL A 37 12.76 3.94 17.89
C VAL A 37 12.77 5.17 18.79
N ILE A 38 12.68 5.00 20.11
CA ILE A 38 12.73 6.12 21.08
C ILE A 38 14.02 6.94 20.85
N GLY A 39 13.86 8.24 20.61
CA GLY A 39 14.97 9.16 20.33
C GLY A 39 15.35 9.29 18.84
N GLN A 40 14.68 8.56 17.94
CA GLN A 40 14.85 8.71 16.51
C GLN A 40 14.26 10.04 16.02
N THR A 41 15.07 10.87 15.39
CA THR A 41 14.67 12.19 14.88
C THR A 41 14.30 12.17 13.40
N GLU A 42 14.75 11.16 12.66
CA GLU A 42 14.57 11.04 11.21
C GLU A 42 14.26 9.60 10.81
N GLN A 43 13.41 9.44 9.80
CA GLN A 43 13.19 8.18 9.07
C GLN A 43 13.86 8.26 7.70
N TYR A 44 14.24 7.10 7.18
CA TYR A 44 14.89 6.95 5.88
C TYR A 44 14.13 5.98 4.99
N ALA A 45 14.08 6.29 3.70
CA ALA A 45 13.56 5.42 2.65
C ALA A 45 14.57 5.33 1.53
N ARG A 46 14.66 4.16 0.89
CA ARG A 46 15.45 3.93 -0.31
C ARG A 46 14.54 3.55 -1.45
N VAL A 47 14.51 4.36 -2.50
CA VAL A 47 13.96 3.94 -3.79
C VAL A 47 15.04 3.16 -4.51
N VAL A 48 14.74 1.93 -4.92
CA VAL A 48 15.60 1.11 -5.77
C VAL A 48 14.84 0.78 -7.04
N ALA A 49 15.47 0.97 -8.19
CA ALA A 49 14.94 0.45 -9.43
C ALA A 49 15.97 -0.34 -10.21
N ARG A 50 15.51 -1.42 -10.85
CA ARG A 50 16.31 -2.28 -11.70
C ARG A 50 15.63 -2.47 -13.05
N GLY A 51 16.39 -2.46 -14.13
CA GLY A 51 15.89 -2.85 -15.45
C GLY A 51 15.33 -4.28 -15.42
N LYS A 52 14.16 -4.52 -16.02
CA LYS A 52 13.64 -5.88 -16.14
C LYS A 52 14.45 -6.63 -17.20
N LEU A 53 14.94 -7.83 -16.85
CA LEU A 53 15.77 -8.66 -17.72
C LEU A 53 15.15 -8.95 -19.11
N LEU A 54 13.82 -8.94 -19.21
CA LEU A 54 13.07 -9.20 -20.46
C LEU A 54 12.44 -7.94 -21.09
N SER A 55 12.66 -6.75 -20.52
CA SER A 55 11.99 -5.53 -21.00
C SER A 55 12.91 -4.32 -20.80
N LEU A 56 13.61 -3.94 -21.86
CA LEU A 56 14.66 -2.90 -21.88
C LEU A 56 14.19 -1.52 -21.38
N THR A 57 12.89 -1.24 -21.43
CA THR A 57 12.32 0.05 -21.04
C THR A 57 11.57 0.02 -19.70
N LYS A 58 11.30 -1.17 -19.15
CA LYS A 58 10.48 -1.28 -17.93
C LYS A 58 11.36 -1.46 -16.71
N TRP A 59 11.27 -0.49 -15.82
CA TRP A 59 11.86 -0.54 -14.50
C TRP A 59 10.99 -1.36 -13.54
N LYS A 60 11.61 -2.20 -12.71
CA LYS A 60 11.01 -2.68 -11.47
C LYS A 60 11.43 -1.70 -10.39
N VAL A 61 10.48 -0.99 -9.80
CA VAL A 61 10.73 0.02 -8.75
C VAL A 61 10.22 -0.52 -7.42
N GLU A 62 11.04 -0.39 -6.39
CA GLU A 62 10.79 -0.83 -5.02
C GLU A 62 11.17 0.31 -4.07
N VAL A 63 10.48 0.39 -2.93
CA VAL A 63 10.81 1.33 -1.86
C VAL A 63 11.03 0.55 -0.57
N ASP A 64 12.19 0.74 0.00
CA ASP A 64 12.64 0.08 1.23
C ASP A 64 12.69 1.11 2.37
N PHE A 65 11.95 0.85 3.45
CA PHE A 65 11.91 1.71 4.65
C PHE A 65 12.79 1.20 5.81
N GLY A 66 13.60 0.15 5.58
CA GLY A 66 14.50 -0.41 6.57
C GLY A 66 13.85 -1.25 7.68
N GLN A 67 12.60 -1.70 7.50
CA GLN A 67 11.94 -2.60 8.45
C GLN A 67 12.45 -4.03 8.30
N GLU A 68 12.67 -4.71 9.43
CA GLU A 68 12.90 -6.16 9.43
C GLU A 68 11.61 -6.89 9.04
N VAL A 69 11.68 -7.65 7.95
CA VAL A 69 10.55 -8.44 7.44
C VAL A 69 10.30 -9.57 8.43
N GLU A 70 9.32 -9.42 9.32
CA GLU A 70 8.74 -10.59 9.99
C GLU A 70 8.21 -11.54 8.90
N ILE A 71 8.90 -12.67 8.74
CA ILE A 71 8.75 -13.72 7.71
C ILE A 71 7.42 -14.49 7.92
N GLY A 72 6.29 -13.79 7.87
CA GLY A 72 4.96 -14.37 8.09
C GLY A 72 3.84 -13.74 7.29
N ILE A 73 4.01 -12.50 6.80
CA ILE A 73 2.97 -11.80 6.01
C ILE A 73 3.56 -11.45 4.64
N ARG A 74 3.36 -12.36 3.68
CA ARG A 74 3.70 -12.17 2.27
C ARG A 74 3.16 -10.81 1.78
N ASN A 75 4.06 -9.91 1.34
CA ASN A 75 3.79 -8.62 0.68
C ASN A 75 3.70 -7.36 1.57
N LYS A 76 4.44 -7.29 2.68
CA LYS A 76 4.63 -6.00 3.40
C LYS A 76 5.56 -5.01 2.68
N ASP A 77 6.40 -5.47 1.75
CA ASP A 77 7.33 -4.62 0.97
C ASP A 77 6.64 -3.75 -0.10
N LEU A 78 5.33 -3.92 -0.27
CA LEU A 78 4.58 -3.17 -1.26
C LEU A 78 4.00 -1.92 -0.62
N LEU A 79 4.49 -0.76 -1.05
CA LEU A 79 3.85 0.54 -0.81
C LEU A 79 2.38 0.45 -1.20
N ARG A 80 1.50 0.87 -0.29
CA ARG A 80 0.07 0.91 -0.53
C ARG A 80 -0.45 2.34 -0.49
N ASP A 81 -1.42 2.63 -1.36
CA ASP A 81 -2.15 3.89 -1.32
C ASP A 81 -3.17 3.93 -0.17
N GLU A 82 -3.89 5.04 -0.05
CA GLU A 82 -4.92 5.26 0.98
C GLU A 82 -6.10 4.27 0.86
N ALA A 83 -6.29 3.65 -0.30
CA ALA A 83 -7.29 2.61 -0.54
C ALA A 83 -6.73 1.19 -0.29
N GLY A 84 -5.46 1.05 0.08
CA GLY A 84 -4.80 -0.23 0.35
C GLY A 84 -4.30 -0.95 -0.90
N ASN A 85 -4.32 -0.33 -2.08
CA ASN A 85 -3.81 -0.91 -3.32
C ASN A 85 -2.30 -0.77 -3.42
N THR A 86 -1.63 -1.77 -3.99
CA THR A 86 -0.20 -1.68 -4.31
C THR A 86 0.05 -0.53 -5.28
N VAL A 87 0.94 0.38 -4.91
CA VAL A 87 1.38 1.47 -5.78
C VAL A 87 2.37 0.92 -6.81
N ALA A 88 2.00 1.03 -8.08
CA ALA A 88 2.90 0.74 -9.19
C ALA A 88 3.48 2.04 -9.74
N PHE A 89 4.81 2.12 -9.84
CA PHE A 89 5.49 3.29 -10.38
C PHE A 89 5.86 3.06 -11.84
N ASN A 90 5.66 4.08 -12.67
CA ASN A 90 6.03 4.04 -14.09
C ASN A 90 7.54 4.18 -14.29
N SER A 91 8.21 4.86 -13.36
CA SER A 91 9.64 5.13 -13.40
C SER A 91 10.22 5.30 -11.99
N PRO A 92 11.55 5.27 -11.82
CA PRO A 92 12.15 5.56 -10.53
C PRO A 92 11.89 6.98 -10.05
N ILE A 93 11.80 7.95 -10.97
CA ILE A 93 11.48 9.35 -10.67
C ILE A 93 10.03 9.52 -10.20
N ASP A 94 9.10 8.73 -10.75
CA ASP A 94 7.70 8.68 -10.30
C ASP A 94 7.62 8.31 -8.81
N ALA A 95 8.39 7.31 -8.38
CA ALA A 95 8.48 6.94 -6.96
C ALA A 95 9.07 8.06 -6.08
N VAL A 96 10.12 8.75 -6.56
CA VAL A 96 10.70 9.89 -5.84
C VAL A 96 9.69 11.01 -5.67
N ASN A 97 8.94 11.35 -6.73
CA ASN A 97 7.89 12.37 -6.68
C ASN A 97 6.73 11.97 -5.75
N PHE A 98 6.33 10.71 -5.79
CA PHE A 98 5.33 10.17 -4.88
C PHE A 98 5.76 10.31 -3.43
N LEU A 99 6.99 9.91 -3.08
CA LEU A 99 7.51 10.08 -1.72
C LEU A 99 7.64 11.56 -1.35
N ASN A 100 8.03 12.43 -2.27
CA ASN A 100 8.07 13.87 -2.02
C ASN A 100 6.68 14.42 -1.66
N SER A 101 5.63 13.98 -2.35
CA SER A 101 4.24 14.35 -2.02
C SER A 101 3.80 13.90 -0.62
N LYS A 102 4.48 12.92 -0.04
CA LYS A 102 4.26 12.38 1.30
C LYS A 102 5.25 12.95 2.35
N GLY A 103 5.94 14.05 2.03
CA GLY A 103 6.82 14.77 2.96
C GLY A 103 8.25 14.25 3.04
N TRP A 104 8.64 13.33 2.16
CA TRP A 104 10.03 12.88 2.08
C TRP A 104 10.90 13.86 1.28
N VAL A 105 12.12 14.08 1.75
CA VAL A 105 13.11 14.97 1.16
C VAL A 105 14.25 14.14 0.58
N LEU A 106 14.57 14.37 -0.70
CA LEU A 106 15.68 13.69 -1.37
C LEU A 106 17.02 14.08 -0.73
N VAL A 107 17.82 13.08 -0.36
CA VAL A 107 19.15 13.25 0.24
C VAL A 107 20.23 12.99 -0.80
N SER A 108 20.12 11.88 -1.53
CA SER A 108 21.08 11.49 -2.56
C SER A 108 20.43 10.60 -3.62
N ALA A 109 21.02 10.60 -4.81
CA ALA A 109 20.62 9.72 -5.89
C ALA A 109 21.82 9.29 -6.74
N SER A 110 21.74 8.09 -7.31
CA SER A 110 22.72 7.55 -8.26
C SER A 110 22.00 6.74 -9.33
N SER A 111 22.47 6.82 -10.57
CA SER A 111 21.89 6.08 -11.70
C SER A 111 22.97 5.49 -12.60
N SER A 112 22.75 4.28 -13.08
CA SER A 112 23.44 3.63 -14.19
C SER A 112 22.42 3.23 -15.28
N SER A 113 22.87 2.48 -16.30
CA SER A 113 22.02 2.00 -17.41
C SER A 113 20.83 1.15 -16.98
N ASP A 114 20.99 0.39 -15.90
CA ASP A 114 20.05 -0.64 -15.45
C ASP A 114 19.74 -0.55 -13.96
N HIS A 115 20.29 0.44 -13.27
CA HIS A 115 20.10 0.65 -11.85
C HIS A 115 19.81 2.12 -11.54
N PHE A 116 18.86 2.35 -10.65
CA PHE A 116 18.65 3.64 -10.01
C PHE A 116 18.51 3.41 -8.51
N SER A 117 19.09 4.31 -7.72
CA SER A 117 18.93 4.34 -6.27
C SER A 117 18.78 5.78 -5.80
N ALA A 118 17.86 6.01 -4.87
CA ALA A 118 17.71 7.29 -4.19
C ALA A 118 17.47 7.08 -2.70
N ILE A 119 18.13 7.88 -1.87
CA ILE A 119 17.89 7.95 -0.43
C ILE A 119 17.07 9.20 -0.16
N LEU A 120 15.97 9.02 0.57
CA LEU A 120 15.10 10.09 1.03
C LEU A 120 14.97 10.02 2.54
N LYS A 121 14.73 11.17 3.17
CA LYS A 121 14.50 11.27 4.61
C LYS A 121 13.29 12.11 4.95
N ARG A 122 12.73 11.94 6.14
CA ARG A 122 11.77 12.87 6.73
C ARG A 122 11.93 12.92 8.24
N THR A 123 11.48 14.02 8.84
CA THR A 123 11.45 14.19 10.29
C THR A 123 10.38 13.31 10.91
N VAL A 124 10.72 12.68 12.04
CA VAL A 124 9.75 11.99 12.90
C VAL A 124 9.00 13.05 13.70
N GLN A 125 7.67 13.05 13.61
CA GLN A 125 6.81 13.91 14.44
C GLN A 125 6.57 13.29 15.82
#